data_AF-A0A4W5QKK9-F1
#
_entry.id   AF-A0A4W5QKK9-F1
#
_cell.length_a   1.000
_cell.length_b   1.000
_cell.length_c   1.000
_cell.angle_alpha   90.00
_cell.angle_beta   90.00
_cell.angle_gamma   90.00
#
_symmetry.space_group_name_H-M   'P 1'
#
loop_
_entity.id
_entity.type
_entity.pdbx_description
1 polymer ?
#
loop_
_entity_poly.entity_id
_entity_poly.type
_entity_poly.pdbx_seq_one_letter_code
_entity_poly.pdbx_strand_id
1 'polypeptide(L)'
;MDFKLCLPIIVALRNPYLRQRHWEDIQSYIGRFFTKEDNFTLGNLLDIKILQQSGLIGDISTTATNEATLESILYKVIDLWRSTDFRLITHQSDTSTVKIIASADDVMAQLEESQTTIMSIKASRYAEPIKYLIDEWERKLNQFSHTLEEWVMCQKRWLYLEPIFSAGGIQSSQRRPRCSCRWINHGRRS
;
A
#
# COMPACT_ATOMS: atom_id res chain seq x y z
N MET A 1 0.63 -48.60 -7.83
CA MET A 1 0.87 -47.19 -8.22
C MET A 1 0.22 -46.31 -7.18
N ASP A 2 1.01 -45.57 -6.42
CA ASP A 2 0.55 -44.76 -5.30
C ASP A 2 -0.08 -43.44 -5.77
N PHE A 3 -1.30 -43.51 -6.31
CA PHE A 3 -2.09 -42.34 -6.71
C PHE A 3 -2.26 -41.34 -5.55
N LYS A 4 -2.33 -41.85 -4.31
CA LYS A 4 -2.39 -41.03 -3.09
C LYS A 4 -1.16 -40.12 -2.90
N LEU A 5 0.01 -40.51 -3.39
CA LEU A 5 1.23 -39.70 -3.29
C LEU A 5 1.26 -38.57 -4.34
N CYS A 6 0.48 -38.68 -5.42
CA CYS A 6 0.41 -37.66 -6.47
C CYS A 6 -0.58 -36.54 -6.14
N LEU A 7 -1.60 -36.80 -5.33
CA LEU A 7 -2.62 -35.82 -4.93
C LEU A 7 -2.06 -34.49 -4.41
N PRO A 8 -1.13 -34.45 -3.44
CA PRO A 8 -0.60 -33.17 -2.93
C PRO A 8 0.11 -32.35 -4.02
N ILE A 9 0.74 -33.02 -4.99
CA ILE A 9 1.44 -32.37 -6.10
C ILE A 9 0.43 -31.74 -7.06
N ILE A 10 -0.63 -32.47 -7.39
CA ILE A 10 -1.70 -31.95 -8.26
C ILE A 10 -2.36 -30.73 -7.60
N VAL A 11 -2.60 -30.78 -6.30
CA VAL A 11 -3.14 -29.64 -5.55
C VAL A 11 -2.19 -28.45 -5.61
N ALA A 12 -0.88 -28.67 -5.42
CA ALA A 12 0.13 -27.63 -5.50
C ALA A 12 0.21 -27.01 -6.91
N LEU A 13 0.23 -27.82 -7.97
CA LEU A 13 0.24 -27.36 -9.37
C LEU A 13 -1.06 -26.67 -9.80
N ARG A 14 -2.19 -26.99 -9.15
CA ARG A 14 -3.48 -26.35 -9.40
C ARG A 14 -3.64 -25.03 -8.62
N ASN A 15 -2.63 -24.59 -7.88
CA ASN A 15 -2.71 -23.35 -7.14
C ASN A 15 -2.95 -22.16 -8.11
N PRO A 16 -4.05 -21.38 -7.92
CA PRO A 16 -4.38 -20.27 -8.82
C PRO A 16 -3.38 -19.12 -8.76
N TYR A 17 -2.58 -19.03 -7.70
CA TYR A 17 -1.59 -17.97 -7.50
C TYR A 17 -0.25 -18.25 -8.19
N LEU A 18 -0.09 -19.41 -8.85
CA LEU A 18 1.10 -19.70 -9.64
C LEU A 18 1.17 -18.81 -10.89
N ARG A 19 2.23 -18.00 -10.95
CA ARG A 19 2.59 -17.12 -12.07
C ARG A 19 3.67 -17.77 -12.92
N GLN A 20 3.92 -17.21 -14.10
CA GLN A 20 4.90 -17.71 -15.06
C GLN A 20 6.28 -18.00 -14.43
N ARG A 21 6.81 -17.06 -13.65
CA ARG A 21 8.01 -17.23 -12.80
C ARG A 21 8.05 -18.52 -11.97
N HIS A 22 6.95 -18.87 -11.31
CA HIS A 22 6.87 -20.08 -10.49
C HIS A 22 6.87 -21.34 -11.38
N TRP A 23 6.26 -21.27 -12.55
CA TRP A 23 6.32 -22.35 -13.54
C TRP A 23 7.73 -22.51 -14.09
N GLU A 24 8.46 -21.43 -14.36
CA GLU A 24 9.86 -21.47 -14.80
C GLU A 24 10.76 -22.11 -13.75
N ASP A 25 10.58 -21.77 -12.47
CA ASP A 25 11.29 -22.43 -11.37
C ASP A 25 11.00 -23.93 -11.36
N ILE A 26 9.73 -24.33 -11.36
CA ILE A 26 9.30 -25.74 -11.39
C ILE A 26 9.91 -26.48 -12.60
N GLN A 27 9.89 -25.86 -13.79
CA GLN A 27 10.45 -26.44 -15.01
C GLN A 27 11.96 -26.63 -14.93
N SER A 28 12.68 -25.65 -14.38
CA SER A 28 14.13 -25.72 -14.17
C SER A 28 14.52 -26.89 -13.26
N TYR A 29 13.74 -27.12 -12.19
CA TYR A 29 13.98 -28.24 -11.28
C TYR A 29 13.62 -29.61 -11.87
N ILE A 30 12.60 -29.66 -12.73
CA ILE A 30 12.15 -30.91 -13.37
C ILE A 30 12.98 -31.24 -14.62
N GLY A 31 13.67 -30.26 -15.21
CA GLY A 31 14.48 -30.43 -16.41
C GLY A 31 13.65 -30.63 -17.69
N ARG A 32 12.37 -30.23 -17.67
CA ARG A 32 11.47 -30.23 -18.83
C ARG A 32 10.67 -28.93 -18.87
N PHE A 33 10.54 -28.38 -20.07
CA PHE A 33 9.65 -27.25 -20.34
C PHE A 33 8.19 -27.73 -20.40
N PHE A 34 7.31 -27.04 -19.69
CA PHE A 34 5.86 -27.21 -19.77
C PHE A 34 5.14 -25.96 -19.26
N THR A 35 4.03 -25.64 -19.91
CA THR A 35 3.20 -24.46 -19.61
C THR A 35 1.85 -24.90 -19.05
N LYS A 36 1.19 -24.05 -18.26
CA LYS A 36 -0.16 -24.32 -17.72
C LYS A 36 -1.22 -24.59 -18.81
N GLU A 37 -0.96 -24.12 -20.02
CA GLU A 37 -1.81 -24.23 -21.20
C GLU A 37 -1.58 -25.52 -22.00
N ASP A 38 -0.48 -26.24 -21.73
CA ASP A 38 -0.26 -27.55 -22.31
C ASP A 38 -1.22 -28.54 -21.63
N ASN A 39 -1.97 -29.31 -22.44
CA ASN A 39 -2.88 -30.36 -21.96
C ASN A 39 -2.10 -31.44 -21.20
N PHE A 40 -1.83 -31.19 -19.92
CA PHE A 40 -1.01 -32.03 -19.07
C PHE A 40 -1.83 -33.23 -18.60
N THR A 41 -1.63 -34.38 -19.24
CA THR A 41 -2.27 -35.62 -18.81
C THR A 41 -1.58 -36.15 -17.55
N LEU A 42 -2.36 -36.77 -16.66
CA LEU A 42 -1.84 -37.38 -15.42
C LEU A 42 -0.72 -38.41 -15.69
N GLY A 43 -0.74 -39.05 -16.86
CA GLY A 43 0.30 -39.98 -17.32
C GLY A 43 1.66 -39.31 -17.48
N ASN A 44 1.71 -38.12 -18.09
CA ASN A 44 2.96 -37.36 -18.23
C ASN A 44 3.55 -36.97 -16.86
N LEU A 45 2.68 -36.77 -15.86
CA LEU A 45 3.03 -36.39 -14.49
C LEU A 45 3.61 -37.57 -13.69
N LEU A 46 3.19 -38.80 -14.03
CA LEU A 46 3.67 -40.05 -13.42
C LEU A 46 4.99 -40.55 -14.03
N ASP A 47 5.22 -40.29 -15.33
CA ASP A 47 6.44 -40.69 -16.04
C ASP A 47 7.65 -39.83 -15.67
N ILE A 48 7.40 -38.57 -15.34
CA ILE A 48 8.42 -37.70 -14.77
C ILE A 48 8.51 -38.06 -13.29
N LYS A 49 9.73 -38.17 -12.73
CA LYS A 49 9.98 -38.46 -11.30
C LYS A 49 9.50 -37.34 -10.35
N ILE A 50 8.36 -36.72 -10.64
CA ILE A 50 7.68 -35.67 -9.89
C ILE A 50 7.43 -36.09 -8.44
N LEU A 51 7.21 -37.37 -8.18
CA LEU A 51 7.10 -37.90 -6.80
C LEU A 51 8.34 -37.58 -5.94
N GLN A 52 9.54 -37.59 -6.55
CA GLN A 52 10.79 -37.27 -5.85
C GLN A 52 10.97 -35.76 -5.61
N GLN A 53 10.30 -34.92 -6.40
CA GLN A 53 10.36 -33.45 -6.32
C GLN A 53 9.10 -32.84 -5.66
N SER A 54 8.27 -33.68 -5.03
CA SER A 54 6.98 -33.29 -4.46
C SER A 54 7.08 -32.21 -3.38
N GLY A 55 8.12 -32.26 -2.54
CA GLY A 55 8.38 -31.25 -1.52
C GLY A 55 8.64 -29.88 -2.13
N LEU A 56 9.52 -29.83 -3.15
CA LEU A 56 9.92 -28.58 -3.80
C LEU A 56 8.74 -27.91 -4.54
N ILE A 57 7.89 -28.68 -5.22
CA ILE A 57 6.68 -28.15 -5.87
C ILE A 57 5.71 -27.60 -4.81
N GLY A 58 5.60 -28.27 -3.67
CA GLY A 58 4.85 -27.79 -2.51
C GLY A 58 5.38 -26.46 -1.96
N ASP A 59 6.70 -26.31 -1.87
CA ASP A 59 7.35 -25.10 -1.39
C ASP A 59 7.14 -23.92 -2.35
N ILE A 60 7.24 -24.14 -3.67
CA ILE A 60 6.96 -23.10 -4.69
C ILE A 60 5.49 -22.69 -4.65
N SER A 61 4.57 -23.65 -4.55
CA SER A 61 3.13 -23.34 -4.40
C SER A 61 2.84 -22.55 -3.11
N THR A 62 3.51 -22.90 -2.01
CA THR A 62 3.37 -22.18 -0.74
C THR A 62 3.90 -20.75 -0.87
N THR A 63 5.06 -20.59 -1.52
CA THR A 63 5.66 -19.29 -1.84
C THR A 63 4.70 -18.43 -2.64
N ALA A 64 4.14 -18.95 -3.74
CA ALA A 64 3.17 -18.24 -4.57
C ALA A 64 1.93 -17.77 -3.79
N THR A 65 1.44 -18.59 -2.87
CA THR A 65 0.29 -18.25 -2.01
C THR A 65 0.62 -17.11 -1.05
N ASN A 66 1.80 -17.16 -0.43
CA ASN A 66 2.26 -16.13 0.49
C ASN A 66 2.50 -14.79 -0.23
N GLU A 67 3.10 -14.82 -1.43
CA GLU A 67 3.27 -13.65 -2.28
C GLU A 67 1.93 -12.98 -2.60
N ALA A 68 0.95 -13.75 -3.07
CA ALA A 68 -0.38 -13.24 -3.37
C ALA A 68 -1.09 -12.67 -2.13
N THR A 69 -0.84 -13.26 -0.96
CA THR A 69 -1.38 -12.76 0.31
C THR A 69 -0.79 -11.39 0.63
N LEU A 70 0.53 -11.23 0.56
CA LEU A 70 1.20 -9.93 0.77
C LEU A 70 0.73 -8.87 -0.22
N GLU A 71 0.61 -9.24 -1.49
CA GLU A 71 0.14 -8.36 -2.54
C GLU A 71 -1.31 -7.91 -2.27
N SER A 72 -2.19 -8.81 -1.81
CA SER A 72 -3.55 -8.45 -1.40
C SER A 72 -3.56 -7.47 -0.23
N ILE A 73 -2.72 -7.67 0.79
CA ILE A 73 -2.62 -6.75 1.93
C ILE A 73 -2.14 -5.38 1.46
N LEU A 74 -1.13 -5.32 0.58
CA LEU A 74 -0.65 -4.07 -0.01
C LEU A 74 -1.77 -3.34 -0.75
N TYR A 75 -2.51 -4.03 -1.63
CA TYR A 75 -3.62 -3.40 -2.37
C TYR A 75 -4.74 -2.89 -1.46
N LYS A 76 -5.03 -3.56 -0.34
CA LYS A 76 -5.98 -3.04 0.65
C LYS A 76 -5.55 -1.68 1.21
N VAL A 77 -4.27 -1.51 1.50
CA VAL A 77 -3.72 -0.21 1.93
C VAL A 77 -3.89 0.81 0.80
N ILE A 78 -3.56 0.45 -0.44
CA ILE A 78 -3.70 1.34 -1.61
C ILE A 78 -5.15 1.82 -1.78
N ASP A 79 -6.12 0.91 -1.70
CA ASP A 79 -7.53 1.23 -1.89
C ASP A 79 -8.13 2.00 -0.71
N LEU A 80 -7.65 1.75 0.50
CA LEU A 80 -7.96 2.57 1.68
C LEU A 80 -7.56 4.05 1.43
N TRP A 81 -6.33 4.29 0.98
CA TRP A 81 -5.85 5.65 0.71
C TRP A 81 -6.49 6.32 -0.52
N ARG A 82 -7.07 5.54 -1.44
CA ARG A 82 -7.87 6.09 -2.56
C ARG A 82 -9.23 6.62 -2.12
N SER A 83 -9.78 6.08 -1.04
CA SER A 83 -11.12 6.43 -0.53
C SER A 83 -11.09 7.29 0.74
N THR A 84 -9.91 7.63 1.24
CA THR A 84 -9.74 8.45 2.44
C THR A 84 -10.01 9.92 2.13
N ASP A 85 -11.03 10.48 2.78
CA ASP A 85 -11.40 11.89 2.68
C ASP A 85 -11.09 12.66 3.98
N PHE A 86 -10.70 13.93 3.85
CA PHE A 86 -10.53 14.81 4.99
C PHE A 86 -11.84 15.48 5.38
N ARG A 87 -12.18 15.42 6.67
CA ARG A 87 -13.30 16.19 7.22
C ARG A 87 -12.90 17.65 7.39
N LEU A 88 -13.37 18.49 6.46
CA LEU A 88 -13.20 19.94 6.51
C LEU A 88 -14.39 20.62 7.19
N ILE A 89 -14.13 21.56 8.09
CA ILE A 89 -15.12 22.46 8.68
C ILE A 89 -14.81 23.91 8.28
N THR A 90 -15.86 24.73 8.25
CA THR A 90 -15.71 26.15 7.96
C THR A 90 -15.45 26.89 9.25
N HIS A 91 -14.29 27.54 9.34
CA HIS A 91 -13.93 28.48 10.38
C HIS A 91 -14.30 29.89 9.92
N GLN A 92 -15.15 30.56 10.69
CA GLN A 92 -15.58 31.94 10.41
C GLN A 92 -15.00 32.86 11.49
N SER A 93 -14.32 33.92 11.05
CA SER A 93 -13.91 35.03 11.90
C SER A 93 -14.28 36.37 11.26
N ASP A 94 -14.19 37.44 12.05
CA ASP A 94 -14.55 38.81 11.62
C ASP A 94 -13.77 39.29 10.38
N THR A 95 -12.64 38.65 10.05
CA THR A 95 -11.75 39.05 8.94
C THR A 95 -11.66 38.04 7.80
N SER A 96 -12.05 36.78 8.00
CA SER A 96 -11.99 35.77 6.93
C SER A 96 -12.86 34.53 7.18
N THR A 97 -13.22 33.84 6.10
CA THR A 97 -13.84 32.51 6.15
C THR A 97 -12.89 31.50 5.51
N VAL A 98 -12.36 30.56 6.31
CA VAL A 98 -11.36 29.57 5.88
C VAL A 98 -11.86 28.17 6.21
N LYS A 99 -11.56 27.18 5.37
CA LYS A 99 -11.82 25.77 5.68
C LYS A 99 -10.61 25.17 6.38
N ILE A 100 -10.84 24.56 7.54
CA ILE A 100 -9.82 23.89 8.35
C ILE A 100 -10.15 22.40 8.49
N ILE A 101 -9.14 21.57 8.76
CA ILE A 101 -9.35 20.16 9.09
C ILE A 101 -9.96 20.09 10.50
N ALA A 102 -11.10 19.42 10.63
CA ALA A 102 -11.86 19.35 11.88
C ALA A 102 -11.16 18.51 12.96
N SER A 103 -10.73 17.32 12.57
CA SER A 103 -9.80 16.47 13.31
C SER A 103 -8.98 15.71 12.28
N ALA A 104 -7.67 15.61 12.56
CA ALA A 104 -6.75 14.80 11.78
C ALA A 104 -6.39 13.50 12.52
N ASP A 105 -6.94 13.27 13.72
CA ASP A 105 -6.54 12.16 14.59
C ASP A 105 -6.87 10.81 13.95
N ASP A 106 -8.07 10.67 13.36
CA ASP A 106 -8.48 9.44 12.67
C ASP A 106 -7.57 9.15 11.46
N VAL A 107 -7.21 10.18 10.69
CA VAL A 107 -6.35 10.04 9.50
C VAL A 107 -4.90 9.75 9.90
N MET A 108 -4.41 10.34 10.99
CA MET A 108 -3.08 10.06 11.55
C MET A 108 -3.00 8.63 12.09
N ALA A 109 -4.01 8.17 12.83
CA ALA A 109 -4.07 6.79 13.30
C ALA A 109 -4.10 5.78 12.13
N GLN A 110 -4.90 6.06 11.10
CA GLN A 110 -4.93 5.24 9.88
C GLN A 110 -3.57 5.22 9.16
N LEU A 111 -2.84 6.34 9.16
CA LEU A 111 -1.50 6.44 8.59
C LEU A 111 -0.49 5.58 9.32
N GLU A 112 -0.47 5.64 10.66
CA GLU A 112 0.41 4.81 11.49
C GLU A 112 0.15 3.32 11.30
N GLU A 113 -1.13 2.90 11.23
CA GLU A 113 -1.51 1.52 10.95
C GLU A 113 -1.06 1.07 9.55
N SER A 114 -1.25 1.94 8.55
CA SER A 114 -0.81 1.68 7.17
C SER A 114 0.71 1.54 7.07
N GLN A 115 1.47 2.42 7.73
CA GLN A 115 2.94 2.35 7.79
C GLN A 115 3.41 1.05 8.48
N THR A 116 2.79 0.69 9.60
CA THR A 116 3.08 -0.57 10.31
C THR A 116 2.81 -1.79 9.42
N THR A 117 1.70 -1.77 8.69
CA THR A 117 1.35 -2.83 7.73
C THR A 117 2.39 -2.94 6.62
N ILE A 118 2.82 -1.82 6.02
CA ILE A 118 3.86 -1.82 4.99
C ILE A 118 5.20 -2.34 5.54
N MET A 119 5.61 -1.95 6.75
CA MET A 119 6.82 -2.47 7.38
C MET A 119 6.75 -3.98 7.61
N SER A 120 5.58 -4.49 8.02
CA SER A 120 5.35 -5.94 8.19
C SER A 120 5.46 -6.69 6.88
N ILE A 121 4.86 -6.16 5.80
CA ILE A 121 4.98 -6.75 4.45
C ILE A 121 6.44 -6.75 4.02
N LYS A 122 7.15 -5.63 4.18
CA LYS A 122 8.56 -5.46 3.79
C LYS A 122 9.51 -6.42 4.51
N ALA A 123 9.22 -6.75 5.77
CA ALA A 123 10.00 -7.71 6.55
C ALA A 123 9.82 -9.17 6.09
N SER A 124 8.81 -9.46 5.27
CA SER A 124 8.55 -10.81 4.78
C SER A 124 9.51 -11.21 3.67
N ARG A 125 10.03 -12.44 3.74
CA ARG A 125 10.90 -13.03 2.70
C ARG A 125 10.20 -13.14 1.32
N TYR A 126 8.87 -13.13 1.31
CA TYR A 126 8.06 -13.24 0.09
C TYR A 126 7.76 -11.88 -0.56
N ALA A 127 8.32 -10.79 -0.05
CA ALA A 127 8.07 -9.44 -0.53
C ALA A 127 8.91 -9.05 -1.77
N GLU A 128 9.97 -9.80 -2.07
CA GLU A 128 10.91 -9.48 -3.17
C GLU A 128 10.22 -9.14 -4.52
N PRO A 129 9.18 -9.86 -4.96
CA PRO A 129 8.51 -9.59 -6.24
C PRO A 129 7.80 -8.23 -6.33
N ILE A 130 7.33 -7.74 -5.18
CA ILE A 130 6.52 -6.52 -5.05
C ILE A 130 7.29 -5.41 -4.34
N LYS A 131 8.59 -5.61 -4.07
CA LYS A 131 9.45 -4.69 -3.31
C LYS A 131 9.45 -3.27 -3.84
N TYR A 132 9.49 -3.12 -5.16
CA TYR A 132 9.40 -1.80 -5.80
C TYR A 132 8.13 -1.03 -5.39
N LEU A 133 6.98 -1.71 -5.39
CA LEU A 133 5.71 -1.09 -4.99
C LEU A 133 5.68 -0.80 -3.48
N ILE A 134 6.23 -1.70 -2.67
CA ILE A 134 6.33 -1.51 -1.21
C ILE A 134 7.15 -0.26 -0.90
N ASP A 135 8.34 -0.12 -1.47
CA ASP A 135 9.23 1.02 -1.24
C ASP A 135 8.62 2.32 -1.75
N GLU A 136 7.89 2.28 -2.88
CA GLU A 136 7.18 3.44 -3.40
C GLU A 136 6.10 3.93 -2.42
N TRP A 137 5.29 3.01 -1.90
CA TRP A 137 4.20 3.34 -0.98
C TRP A 137 4.70 3.73 0.41
N GLU A 138 5.74 3.09 0.92
CA GLU A 138 6.45 3.51 2.13
C GLU A 138 6.89 4.97 2.03
N ARG A 139 7.56 5.34 0.93
CA ARG A 139 8.00 6.71 0.68
C ARG A 139 6.82 7.69 0.62
N LYS A 140 5.74 7.33 -0.06
CA LYS A 140 4.53 8.17 -0.17
C LYS A 140 3.88 8.41 1.20
N LEU A 141 3.69 7.35 2.00
CA LEU A 141 3.08 7.46 3.32
C LEU A 141 3.95 8.26 4.29
N ASN A 142 5.27 8.06 4.27
CA ASN A 142 6.20 8.85 5.10
C ASN A 142 6.17 10.34 4.72
N GLN A 143 6.19 10.63 3.42
CA GLN A 143 6.09 12.01 2.95
C GLN A 143 4.75 12.65 3.35
N PHE A 144 3.66 11.88 3.28
CA PHE A 144 2.34 12.33 3.70
C PHE A 144 2.28 12.58 5.22
N SER A 145 2.89 11.73 6.05
CA SER A 145 2.99 11.91 7.51
C SER A 145 3.61 13.26 7.85
N HIS A 146 4.81 13.52 7.35
CA HIS A 146 5.49 14.79 7.59
C HIS A 146 4.68 15.99 7.11
N THR A 147 4.03 15.88 5.95
CA THR A 147 3.22 16.97 5.41
C THR A 147 1.98 17.24 6.28
N LEU A 148 1.33 16.17 6.77
CA LEU A 148 0.12 16.27 7.60
C LEU A 148 0.45 16.82 8.99
N GLU A 149 1.55 16.38 9.60
CA GLU A 149 2.04 16.90 10.88
C GLU A 149 2.31 18.41 10.80
N GLU A 150 3.07 18.85 9.80
CA GLU A 150 3.37 20.27 9.57
C GLU A 150 2.08 21.08 9.31
N TRP A 151 1.14 20.52 8.54
CA TRP A 151 -0.16 21.14 8.32
C TRP A 151 -0.92 21.36 9.63
N VAL A 152 -1.03 20.32 10.46
CA VAL A 152 -1.75 20.38 11.75
C VAL A 152 -1.08 21.39 12.68
N MET A 153 0.26 21.41 12.74
CA MET A 153 1.00 22.41 13.52
C MET A 153 0.75 23.83 13.01
N CYS A 154 0.78 24.04 11.69
CA CYS A 154 0.52 25.33 11.07
C CYS A 154 -0.90 25.80 11.37
N GLN A 155 -1.90 24.94 11.19
CA GLN A 155 -3.31 25.23 11.48
C GLN A 155 -3.52 25.60 12.95
N LYS A 156 -2.92 24.85 13.87
CA LYS A 156 -3.00 25.13 15.32
C LYS A 156 -2.38 26.48 15.68
N ARG A 157 -1.21 26.80 15.14
CA ARG A 157 -0.54 28.10 15.35
C ARG A 157 -1.37 29.24 14.76
N TRP A 158 -1.94 29.06 13.58
CA TRP A 158 -2.79 30.05 12.94
C TRP A 158 -4.06 30.34 13.75
N LEU A 159 -4.78 29.30 14.20
CA LEU A 159 -5.97 29.44 15.04
C LEU A 159 -5.68 30.15 16.36
N TYR A 160 -4.50 29.93 16.95
CA TYR A 160 -4.08 30.63 18.16
C TYR A 160 -3.80 32.13 17.92
N LEU A 161 -3.19 32.45 16.77
CA LEU A 161 -2.80 33.82 16.43
C LEU A 161 -3.96 34.67 15.90
N GLU A 162 -4.98 34.05 15.29
CA GLU A 162 -6.09 34.75 14.65
C GLU A 162 -6.80 35.76 15.59
N PRO A 163 -7.23 35.40 16.82
CA PRO A 163 -7.90 36.33 17.72
C PRO A 163 -7.03 37.53 18.13
N ILE A 164 -5.71 37.32 18.22
CA ILE A 164 -4.75 38.37 18.62
C ILE A 164 -4.63 39.42 17.50
N PHE A 165 -4.66 38.98 16.24
CA PHE A 165 -4.56 39.88 15.08
C PHE A 165 -5.90 40.48 14.66
N SER A 166 -7.04 39.87 15.01
CA SER A 166 -8.37 40.42 14.75
C SER A 166 -8.81 41.47 15.78
N ALA A 167 -8.31 41.42 17.02
CA ALA A 167 -8.68 42.34 18.10
C ALA A 167 -8.06 43.76 18.01
N GLY A 168 -7.44 44.15 16.89
CA GLY A 168 -7.02 45.54 16.64
C GLY A 168 -5.81 46.06 17.44
N GLY A 169 -5.08 45.19 18.16
CA GLY A 169 -4.08 45.60 19.16
C GLY A 169 -2.60 45.66 18.73
N ILE A 170 -2.23 45.48 17.47
CA ILE A 170 -0.82 45.63 17.02
C ILE A 170 -0.77 46.44 15.73
N GLN A 171 -1.08 47.73 15.85
CA GLN A 171 -0.63 48.74 14.89
C GLN A 171 0.72 49.28 15.36
N SER A 172 1.80 48.72 14.81
CA SER A 172 2.98 49.44 14.30
C SER A 172 4.22 48.54 14.34
N SER A 173 4.90 48.46 13.18
CA SER A 173 6.31 48.05 13.08
C SER A 173 6.64 46.56 13.18
N GLN A 174 6.07 45.69 12.35
CA GLN A 174 6.84 44.54 11.84
C GLN A 174 6.25 44.13 10.49
N ARG A 175 7.09 44.16 9.45
CA ARG A 175 6.74 43.79 8.08
C ARG A 175 6.05 42.43 8.06
N ARG A 176 4.81 42.40 7.55
CA ARG A 176 4.00 41.20 7.38
C ARG A 176 4.82 40.10 6.71
N PRO A 177 5.06 38.93 7.32
CA PRO A 177 5.40 37.75 6.55
C PRO A 177 4.16 37.46 5.70
N ARG A 178 4.26 37.66 4.39
CA ARG A 178 3.27 37.13 3.44
C ARG A 178 3.34 35.61 3.51
N CYS A 179 2.69 34.99 4.49
CA CYS A 179 2.29 33.60 4.41
C CYS A 179 1.21 33.53 3.31
N SER A 180 1.69 33.43 2.07
CA SER A 180 0.88 33.25 0.88
C SER A 180 0.33 31.83 0.89
N CYS A 181 -0.74 31.59 1.65
CA CYS A 181 -1.71 30.56 1.30
C CYS A 181 -2.53 31.05 0.09
N ARG A 182 -1.86 31.20 -1.06
CA ARG A 182 -2.49 31.41 -2.36
C ARG A 182 -2.63 30.05 -3.03
N TRP A 183 -3.43 29.18 -2.44
CA TRP A 183 -3.91 27.95 -3.07
C TRP A 183 -5.37 27.80 -2.67
N ILE A 184 -6.25 28.29 -3.54
CA ILE A 184 -7.67 27.95 -3.77
C ILE A 184 -8.22 29.13 -4.59
N ASN A 185 -7.87 29.14 -5.89
CA ASN A 185 -8.66 29.78 -6.95
C ASN A 185 -8.05 29.43 -8.31
N HIS A 186 -7.98 28.14 -8.62
CA HIS A 186 -8.04 27.68 -10.01
C HIS A 186 -8.94 26.45 -10.04
N GLY A 187 -10.21 26.69 -10.34
CA GLY A 187 -11.22 25.66 -10.45
C GLY A 187 -12.64 26.21 -10.48
N ARG A 188 -12.90 27.24 -11.31
CA ARG A 188 -14.22 27.61 -11.85
C ARG A 188 -14.10 28.82 -12.80
N ARG A 189 -13.78 28.54 -14.05
CA ARG A 189 -14.28 29.21 -15.27
C ARG A 189 -14.32 28.08 -16.30
N SER A 190 -15.53 27.56 -16.57
CA SER A 190 -16.30 27.84 -17.79
C SER A 190 -15.59 27.28 -19.02
#